data_AF-A0A1G8L2X8-F1
#
_entry.id   AF-A0A1G8L2X8-F1
#
_cell.length_a   1.000
_cell.length_b   1.000
_cell.length_c   1.000
_cell.angle_alpha   90.00
_cell.angle_beta   90.00
_cell.angle_gamma   90.00
#
_symmetry.space_group_name_H-M   'P 1'
#
loop_
_entity.id
_entity.type
_entity.pdbx_description
1 polymer ?
#
loop_
_entity_poly.entity_id
_entity_poly.type
_entity_poly.pdbx_seq_one_letter_code
_entity_poly.pdbx_strand_id
1 'polypeptide(L)' 'MLGAIVVVGLLILALFVGAIVDIARSDTYQTGGKAVWILLVFAFPVLGPVVWFVWGRKSSFT' A
#
# COMPACT_ATOMS: atom_id res chain seq x y z
N MET A 1 -19.45 8.00 18.87
CA MET A 1 -19.54 7.53 17.46
C MET A 1 -18.56 8.27 16.56
N LEU A 2 -18.51 9.61 16.58
CA LEU A 2 -17.58 10.41 15.77
C LEU A 2 -16.10 10.07 15.97
N GLY A 3 -15.65 9.87 17.21
CA GLY A 3 -14.25 9.54 17.52
C GLY A 3 -13.75 8.23 16.90
N ALA A 4 -14.60 7.21 16.81
CA ALA A 4 -14.25 5.93 16.19
C ALA A 4 -14.00 6.06 14.69
N ILE A 5 -14.81 6.87 14.00
CA ILE A 5 -14.67 7.14 12.56
C ILE A 5 -13.35 7.86 12.26
N VAL A 6 -12.96 8.82 13.10
CA VAL A 6 -11.70 9.55 12.97
C VAL A 6 -10.50 8.61 13.14
N VAL A 7 -10.54 7.72 14.15
CA VAL A 7 -9.47 6.74 14.37
C VAL A 7 -9.35 5.77 13.20
N VAL A 8 -10.47 5.23 12.71
CA VAL A 8 -10.47 4.33 11.55
C VAL A 8 -9.94 5.03 10.30
N GLY A 9 -10.35 6.29 10.06
CA GLY A 9 -9.84 7.08 8.95
C GLY A 9 -8.33 7.31 9.02
N LEU A 10 -7.80 7.63 10.21
CA LEU A 10 -6.36 7.80 10.42
C LEU A 10 -5.57 6.51 10.21
N LEU A 11 -6.11 5.36 10.65
CA LEU A 11 -5.49 4.06 10.43
C LEU A 11 -5.40 3.70 8.95
N ILE A 12 -6.47 3.95 8.19
CA ILE A 12 -6.48 3.75 6.72
C ILE A 12 -5.47 4.67 6.06
N LEU A 13 -5.41 5.94 6.48
CA LEU A 13 -4.46 6.91 5.92
C LEU A 13 -3.00 6.50 6.20
N ALA A 14 -2.71 6.06 7.43
CA ALA A 14 -1.40 5.57 7.80
C ALA A 14 -1.00 4.31 7.02
N LEU A 15 -1.94 3.38 6.80
CA LEU A 15 -1.72 2.20 5.96
C LEU A 15 -1.44 2.57 4.51
N PHE A 16 -2.20 3.52 3.96
CA PHE A 16 -2.04 3.98 2.59
C PHE A 16 -0.68 4.64 2.36
N VAL A 17 -0.33 5.62 3.20
CA VAL A 17 0.97 6.31 3.12
C VAL A 17 2.11 5.33 3.38
N GLY A 18 1.97 4.44 4.37
CA GLY A 18 2.95 3.40 4.67
C GLY A 18 3.21 2.49 3.50
N ALA A 19 2.17 2.03 2.80
CA ALA A 19 2.32 1.19 1.62
C ALA A 19 3.04 1.91 0.48
N ILE A 20 2.72 3.19 0.22
CA ILE A 20 3.41 3.98 -0.81
C ILE A 20 4.90 4.14 -0.49
N VAL A 21 5.23 4.47 0.76
CA VAL A 21 6.63 4.63 1.20
C VAL A 21 7.40 3.31 1.11
N ASP A 22 6.76 2.20 1.46
CA ASP A 22 7.35 0.86 1.41
C ASP A 22 7.58 0.41 -0.05
N ILE A 23 6.61 0.64 -0.95
CA ILE A 23 6.78 0.45 -2.41
C ILE A 23 7.93 1.31 -2.93
N ALA A 24 7.96 2.60 -2.57
CA ALA A 24 8.98 3.52 -3.01
C ALA A 24 10.39 3.10 -2.54
N ARG A 25 10.53 2.65 -1.29
CA ARG A 25 11.80 2.16 -0.71
C ARG A 25 12.21 0.76 -1.16
N SER A 26 11.31 -0.04 -1.71
CA SER A 26 11.66 -1.39 -2.18
C SER A 26 12.55 -1.33 -3.43
N ASP A 27 13.86 -1.48 -3.29
CA ASP A 27 14.81 -1.51 -4.43
C ASP A 27 14.76 -2.82 -5.25
N THR A 28 13.97 -3.79 -4.80
CA THR A 28 13.94 -5.17 -5.35
C THR A 28 13.08 -5.32 -6.60
N TYR A 29 12.31 -4.31 -7.00
CA TYR A 29 11.37 -4.38 -8.12
C TYR A 29 11.90 -3.66 -9.36
N GLN A 30 11.97 -4.37 -10.49
CA GLN A 30 12.10 -3.72 -11.81
C GLN A 30 10.96 -2.71 -11.98
N THR A 31 11.25 -1.56 -12.58
CA THR A 31 10.41 -0.34 -12.64
C THR A 31 8.92 -0.59 -12.96
N GLY A 32 8.60 -1.65 -13.73
CA GLY A 32 7.22 -2.05 -14.04
C GLY A 32 6.41 -2.59 -12.86
N GLY A 33 7.02 -3.35 -11.93
CA GLY A 33 6.33 -3.92 -10.77
C GLY A 33 5.87 -2.87 -9.77
N LYS A 34 6.68 -1.82 -9.54
CA LYS A 34 6.30 -0.69 -8.68
C LYS A 34 5.09 0.07 -9.22
N ALA A 35 5.06 0.34 -10.53
CA ALA A 35 3.99 1.11 -11.16
C ALA A 35 2.63 0.41 -11.01
N VAL A 36 2.60 -0.92 -11.18
CA VAL A 36 1.38 -1.72 -10.99
C VAL A 36 0.88 -1.63 -9.55
N TRP A 37 1.77 -1.75 -8.56
CA TRP A 37 1.40 -1.67 -7.15
C TRP A 37 0.93 -0.28 -6.73
N ILE A 38 1.59 0.78 -7.22
CA ILE A 38 1.15 2.16 -6.99
C ILE A 38 -0.25 2.36 -7.55
N LEU A 39 -0.52 1.91 -8.78
CA LEU A 39 -1.84 2.03 -9.41
C LEU A 39 -2.90 1.23 -8.65
N LEU A 40 -2.56 0.04 -8.13
CA LEU A 40 -3.45 -0.79 -7.32
C LEU A 40 -3.81 -0.13 -5.98
N VAL A 41 -2.81 0.43 -5.30
CA VAL A 41 -3.02 1.21 -4.07
C VAL A 41 -3.89 2.43 -4.36
N PHE A 42 -3.67 3.12 -5.48
CA PHE A 42 -4.47 4.29 -5.88
C PHE A 42 -5.91 3.93 -6.23
N ALA A 43 -6.13 2.83 -6.97
CA ALA A 43 -7.46 2.35 -7.34
C ALA A 43 -8.23 1.79 -6.14
N PHE A 44 -7.52 1.18 -5.18
CA PHE A 44 -8.10 0.60 -3.98
C PHE A 44 -7.33 1.04 -2.72
N PRO A 45 -7.70 2.17 -2.10
CA PRO A 45 -6.94 2.78 -1.00
C PRO A 45 -6.93 1.97 0.29
N VAL A 46 -7.81 0.97 0.43
CA VAL A 46 -7.83 0.05 1.57
C VAL A 46 -7.27 -1.32 1.19
N LEU A 47 -7.79 -1.94 0.13
CA LEU A 47 -7.38 -3.27 -0.28
C LEU A 47 -5.95 -3.30 -0.84
N GLY A 48 -5.54 -2.27 -1.60
CA GLY A 48 -4.21 -2.18 -2.19
C GLY A 48 -3.09 -2.19 -1.15
N PRO A 49 -3.12 -1.34 -0.11
CA PRO A 49 -2.14 -1.38 0.97
C PRO A 49 -2.12 -2.72 1.72
N VAL A 50 -3.29 -3.29 2.01
CA VAL A 50 -3.39 -4.59 2.71
C VAL A 50 -2.74 -5.69 1.88
N VAL A 51 -3.03 -5.75 0.58
CA VAL A 51 -2.46 -6.75 -0.33
C VAL A 51 -0.95 -6.51 -0.54
N TRP A 52 -0.50 -5.26 -0.53
CA TRP A 52 0.93 -4.93 -0.57
C TRP A 52 1.69 -5.45 0.65
N PHE A 53 1.18 -5.19 1.86
CA PHE A 53 1.86 -5.63 3.08
C PHE A 53 1.88 -7.16 3.27
N VAL A 54 0.87 -7.86 2.75
CA VAL A 54 0.73 -9.32 2.86
C VAL A 54 1.50 -10.07 1.76
N TRP A 55 1.32 -9.67 0.50
CA TRP A 55 1.88 -10.33 -0.68
C TRP A 55 2.93 -9.49 -1.42
N GLY A 56 2.70 -8.18 -1.54
CA GLY A 56 3.57 -7.26 -2.27
C GLY A 56 4.99 -7.12 -1.71
N ARG A 57 5.22 -7.38 -0.42
CA ARG A 57 6.60 -7.42 0.12
C ARG A 57 7.39 -8.68 -0.27
N LYS A 58 6.72 -9.75 -0.72
CA LYS A 58 7.34 -11.05 -1.03
C LYS A 58 7.39 -11.35 -2.53
N SER A 59 6.56 -10.68 -3.32
CA SER A 59 6.39 -10.97 -4.73
C SER A 59 7.55 -10.46 -5.58
N SER A 60 8.77 -11.01 -5.49
CA SER A 60 9.80 -10.68 -6.49
C SER A 60 9.32 -11.18 -7.86
N PHE A 61 8.72 -10.30 -8.66
CA PHE A 61 8.43 -10.54 -10.08
C PHE A 61 9.80 -10.51 -10.78
N THR A 62 10.44 -11.67 -10.82
CA THR A 62 11.64 -11.94 -11.63
C THR A 62 11.25 -12.01 -13.09
#